data_AF-A0A820ZXC0-F1
#
_entry.id   AF-A0A820ZXC0-F1
#
_cell.length_a   1.000
_cell.length_b   1.000
_cell.length_c   1.000
_cell.angle_alpha   90.00
_cell.angle_beta   90.00
_cell.angle_gamma   90.00
#
_symmetry.space_group_name_H-M   'P 1'
#
loop_
_entity.id
_entity.type
_entity.pdbx_description
1 polymer ?
#
loop_
_entity_poly.entity_id
_entity_poly.type
_entity_poly.pdbx_seq_one_letter_code
_entity_poly.pdbx_strand_id
1 'polypeptide(L)'
;MITLNGNKPVWVRDNEHGFVIGKVNDIASDNVTVQLNDTKKALVVPYDSVFQAEEYDKDVDDNCALMYLNEATLLNNVRRRYKKDIIYTYVANILIAINPYKELRGVYSVDTMKKYNGKSLGVMPPHVFAIGDKSYRDMRTTRQSQSIVISGESGAGKTESAKYVLQYLTESYGTHSGLIEDRINKSNPLLEAFGNAKTTRNNNSSRFGKFIEVHFNEKYRV
;
A
#
# COMPACT_ATOMS: atom_id res chain seq x y z
N MET A 1 26.02 -6.08 13.22
CA MET A 1 26.71 -7.03 12.31
C MET A 1 25.72 -8.12 11.92
N ILE A 2 25.47 -8.29 10.63
CA ILE A 2 24.56 -9.33 10.11
C ILE A 2 25.36 -10.65 10.13
N THR A 3 24.96 -11.63 10.93
CA THR A 3 25.61 -12.94 10.93
C THR A 3 25.12 -13.75 9.72
N LEU A 4 25.77 -13.56 8.58
CA LEU A 4 25.60 -14.37 7.39
C LEU A 4 26.31 -15.71 7.62
N ASN A 5 25.57 -16.74 8.03
CA ASN A 5 26.10 -18.09 8.05
C ASN A 5 26.04 -18.67 6.63
N GLY A 6 27.06 -19.42 6.23
CA GLY A 6 27.09 -20.12 4.95
C GLY A 6 25.81 -20.95 4.75
N ASN A 7 25.31 -20.96 3.50
CA ASN A 7 24.09 -21.65 3.08
C ASN A 7 22.73 -20.99 3.45
N LYS A 8 22.70 -19.82 4.11
CA LYS A 8 21.44 -19.07 4.31
C LYS A 8 21.00 -18.37 3.02
N PRO A 9 19.68 -18.28 2.76
CA PRO A 9 19.16 -17.50 1.66
C PRO A 9 19.39 -16.00 1.91
N VAL A 10 19.75 -15.29 0.84
CA VAL A 10 19.95 -13.84 0.84
C VAL A 10 19.35 -13.23 -0.41
N TRP A 11 18.90 -11.99 -0.30
CA TRP A 11 18.54 -11.16 -1.43
C TRP A 11 19.75 -10.33 -1.87
N VAL A 12 19.94 -10.22 -3.17
CA VAL A 12 20.94 -9.32 -3.78
C VAL A 12 20.24 -8.39 -4.77
N ARG A 13 20.76 -7.15 -4.89
CA ARG A 13 20.24 -6.18 -5.87
C ARG A 13 20.42 -6.72 -7.29
N ASP A 14 19.41 -6.51 -8.11
CA ASP A 14 19.38 -6.89 -9.52
C ASP A 14 18.78 -5.76 -10.36
N ASN A 15 19.34 -5.53 -11.55
CA ASN A 15 18.94 -4.41 -12.40
C ASN A 15 17.57 -4.61 -13.07
N GLU A 16 17.15 -5.86 -13.27
CA GLU A 16 15.91 -6.19 -14.00
C GLU A 16 14.75 -6.45 -13.03
N HIS A 17 14.99 -7.23 -11.99
CA HIS A 17 14.00 -7.68 -11.03
C HIS A 17 14.04 -6.90 -9.71
N GLY A 18 14.96 -5.94 -9.55
CA GLY A 18 15.18 -5.17 -8.33
C GLY A 18 15.96 -5.95 -7.28
N PHE A 19 15.46 -7.13 -6.91
CA PHE A 19 16.14 -8.09 -6.04
C PHE A 19 15.91 -9.53 -6.50
N VAL A 20 16.94 -10.36 -6.38
CA VAL A 20 16.89 -11.80 -6.66
C VAL A 20 17.44 -12.59 -5.46
N ILE A 21 16.95 -13.82 -5.30
CA ILE A 21 17.34 -14.68 -4.17
C ILE A 21 18.49 -15.60 -4.56
N GLY A 22 19.42 -15.78 -3.63
CA GLY A 22 20.53 -16.72 -3.75
C GLY A 22 20.99 -17.22 -2.39
N LYS A 23 22.05 -18.00 -2.39
CA LYS A 23 22.69 -18.55 -1.18
C LYS A 23 24.12 -18.05 -1.08
N VAL A 24 24.54 -17.71 0.14
CA VAL A 24 25.93 -17.33 0.39
C VAL A 24 26.83 -18.54 0.22
N ASN A 25 27.78 -18.44 -0.71
CA ASN A 25 28.78 -19.46 -0.99
C ASN A 25 30.10 -19.18 -0.26
N ASP A 26 30.58 -17.94 -0.31
CA ASP A 26 31.82 -17.51 0.34
C ASP A 26 31.75 -16.04 0.81
N ILE A 27 32.47 -15.72 1.88
CA ILE A 27 32.51 -14.37 2.48
C ILE A 27 33.98 -13.93 2.57
N ALA A 28 34.35 -12.93 1.78
CA ALA A 28 35.62 -12.22 1.86
C ALA A 28 35.48 -10.97 2.75
N SER A 29 36.56 -10.19 2.91
CA SER A 29 36.58 -8.99 3.78
C SER A 29 35.48 -7.98 3.45
N ASP A 30 35.34 -7.65 2.17
CA ASP A 30 34.43 -6.59 1.70
C ASP A 30 33.33 -7.11 0.76
N ASN A 31 33.49 -8.35 0.28
CA ASN A 31 32.64 -8.93 -0.75
C ASN A 31 32.08 -10.28 -0.32
N VAL A 32 30.89 -10.59 -0.83
CA VAL A 32 30.19 -11.86 -0.62
C VAL A 32 29.96 -12.50 -1.98
N THR A 33 30.32 -13.77 -2.10
CA THR A 33 30.00 -14.59 -3.26
C THR A 33 28.65 -15.25 -3.02
N VAL A 34 27.65 -14.86 -3.81
CA VAL A 34 26.28 -15.37 -3.75
C VAL A 34 25.99 -16.24 -4.97
N GLN A 35 25.58 -17.48 -4.73
CA GLN A 35 25.09 -18.39 -5.74
C GLN A 35 23.60 -18.14 -5.96
N LEU A 36 23.19 -17.68 -7.14
CA LEU A 36 21.77 -17.44 -7.43
C LEU A 36 20.99 -18.77 -7.46
N ASN A 37 19.71 -18.73 -7.07
CA ASN A 37 18.86 -19.92 -7.12
C ASN A 37 18.40 -20.23 -8.55
N ASP A 38 18.05 -19.20 -9.32
CA ASP A 38 17.48 -19.36 -10.67
C ASP A 38 18.55 -19.64 -11.74
N THR A 39 19.81 -19.30 -11.45
CA THR A 39 20.93 -19.56 -12.36
C THR A 39 22.08 -20.19 -11.57
N LYS A 40 22.76 -21.18 -12.14
CA LYS A 40 24.02 -21.70 -11.56
C LYS A 40 25.18 -20.68 -11.62
N LYS A 41 24.88 -19.39 -11.79
CA LYS A 41 25.84 -18.30 -11.82
C LYS A 41 26.11 -17.79 -10.40
N ALA A 42 27.38 -17.70 -10.05
CA ALA A 42 27.84 -17.00 -8.85
C ALA A 42 28.02 -15.50 -9.15
N LEU A 43 27.59 -14.66 -8.23
CA LEU A 43 27.79 -13.21 -8.25
C LEU A 43 28.65 -12.80 -7.06
N VAL A 44 29.66 -11.98 -7.31
CA VAL A 44 30.45 -11.34 -6.24
C VAL A 44 29.89 -9.94 -6.06
N VAL A 45 29.37 -9.64 -4.87
CA VAL A 45 28.75 -8.35 -4.54
C VAL A 45 29.33 -7.80 -3.24
N PRO A 46 29.33 -6.47 -3.05
CA PRO A 46 29.71 -5.87 -1.77
C PRO A 46 28.81 -6.38 -0.64
N TYR A 47 29.37 -6.55 0.55
CA TYR A 47 28.63 -7.02 1.73
C TYR A 47 27.36 -6.19 2.00
N ASP A 48 27.44 -4.87 1.86
CA ASP A 48 26.33 -3.92 2.09
C ASP A 48 25.20 -4.03 1.04
N SER A 49 25.41 -4.79 -0.04
CA SER A 49 24.41 -5.04 -1.08
C SER A 49 23.67 -6.37 -0.88
N VAL A 50 23.93 -7.07 0.23
CA VAL A 50 23.30 -8.35 0.60
C VAL A 50 22.28 -8.12 1.71
N PHE A 51 21.07 -8.61 1.51
CA PHE A 51 19.97 -8.50 2.48
C PHE A 51 19.56 -9.87 2.96
N GLN A 52 19.21 -9.97 4.25
CA GLN A 52 18.72 -11.24 4.81
C GLN A 52 17.40 -11.64 4.14
N ALA A 53 17.29 -12.92 3.79
CA ALA A 53 16.09 -13.50 3.23
C ALA A 53 15.55 -14.60 4.16
N GLU A 54 14.26 -14.86 4.05
CA GLU A 54 13.61 -16.04 4.61
C GLU A 54 13.35 -17.05 3.48
N GLU A 55 13.46 -18.34 3.78
CA GLU A 55 13.26 -19.42 2.80
C GLU A 55 11.76 -19.76 2.59
N TYR A 56 10.84 -18.80 2.83
CA TYR A 56 9.42 -19.09 2.98
C TYR A 56 8.51 -18.49 1.91
N ASP A 57 7.62 -19.33 1.38
CA ASP A 57 6.64 -18.98 0.35
C ASP A 57 5.32 -18.46 0.97
N LYS A 58 5.38 -17.53 1.95
CA LYS A 58 4.17 -16.82 2.43
C LYS A 58 4.25 -15.31 2.32
N ASP A 59 3.11 -14.70 2.03
CA ASP A 59 2.91 -13.26 2.14
C ASP A 59 2.24 -12.93 3.47
N VAL A 60 2.43 -11.69 3.92
CA VAL A 60 1.86 -11.16 5.15
C VAL A 60 1.03 -9.92 4.85
N ASP A 61 -0.05 -9.76 5.60
CA ASP A 61 -0.95 -8.60 5.50
C ASP A 61 -0.29 -7.31 6.03
N ASP A 62 0.57 -7.42 7.04
CA ASP A 62 1.36 -6.32 7.59
C ASP A 62 2.86 -6.61 7.46
N ASN A 63 3.58 -5.73 6.78
CA ASN A 63 5.03 -5.88 6.61
C ASN A 63 5.79 -5.84 7.94
N CYS A 64 5.21 -5.31 9.02
CA CYS A 64 5.80 -5.40 10.36
C CYS A 64 5.87 -6.83 10.89
N ALA A 65 5.15 -7.79 10.29
CA ALA A 65 5.23 -9.21 10.63
C ALA A 65 6.34 -9.97 9.88
N LEU A 66 7.09 -9.32 8.99
CA LEU A 66 8.23 -9.93 8.30
C LEU A 66 9.37 -10.22 9.29
N MET A 67 9.97 -11.41 9.20
CA MET A 67 11.12 -11.78 10.04
C MET A 67 12.29 -10.82 9.88
N TYR A 68 12.59 -10.47 8.63
CA TYR A 68 13.58 -9.48 8.27
C TYR A 68 12.87 -8.33 7.57
N LEU A 69 12.91 -7.14 8.16
CA LEU A 69 12.35 -5.94 7.55
C LEU A 69 13.44 -5.21 6.78
N ASN A 70 13.50 -5.44 5.46
CA ASN A 70 14.43 -4.76 4.55
C ASN A 70 13.75 -4.48 3.20
N GLU A 71 14.41 -3.70 2.34
CA GLU A 71 13.87 -3.29 1.02
C GLU A 71 13.47 -4.51 0.16
N ALA A 72 14.27 -5.56 0.16
CA ALA A 72 14.06 -6.74 -0.68
C ALA A 72 12.86 -7.57 -0.23
N THR A 73 12.74 -7.82 1.07
CA THR A 73 11.63 -8.57 1.68
C THR A 73 10.31 -7.83 1.55
N LEU A 74 10.32 -6.51 1.75
CA LEU A 74 9.14 -5.66 1.54
C LEU A 74 8.69 -5.69 0.09
N LEU A 75 9.61 -5.50 -0.87
CA LEU A 75 9.31 -5.57 -2.30
C LEU A 75 8.75 -6.96 -2.67
N ASN A 76 9.35 -8.02 -2.16
CA ASN A 76 8.90 -9.39 -2.42
C ASN A 76 7.49 -9.63 -1.88
N ASN A 77 7.20 -9.24 -0.65
CA ASN A 77 5.86 -9.40 -0.05
C ASN A 77 4.80 -8.69 -0.89
N VAL A 78 5.02 -7.41 -1.17
CA VAL A 78 4.12 -6.58 -1.95
C VAL A 78 3.94 -7.11 -3.39
N ARG A 79 5.03 -7.54 -4.04
CA ARG A 79 4.99 -8.16 -5.39
C ARG A 79 4.17 -9.44 -5.41
N ARG A 80 4.32 -10.31 -4.39
CA ARG A 80 3.59 -11.58 -4.31
C ARG A 80 2.10 -11.37 -4.06
N ARG A 81 1.75 -10.43 -3.17
CA ARG A 81 0.37 -10.02 -2.95
C ARG A 81 -0.27 -9.46 -4.21
N TYR A 82 0.45 -8.58 -4.92
CA TYR A 82 -0.01 -8.02 -6.17
C TYR A 82 -0.28 -9.09 -7.24
N LYS A 83 0.59 -10.11 -7.37
CA LYS A 83 0.36 -11.26 -8.26
C LYS A 83 -0.91 -12.07 -7.94
N LYS A 84 -1.42 -11.97 -6.70
CA LYS A 84 -2.66 -12.60 -6.23
C LYS A 84 -3.85 -11.63 -6.30
N ASP A 85 -3.72 -10.50 -6.97
CA ASP A 85 -4.71 -9.41 -7.04
C ASP A 85 -5.03 -8.77 -5.67
N ILE A 86 -4.11 -8.89 -4.71
CA ILE A 86 -4.18 -8.24 -3.40
C ILE A 86 -3.32 -6.97 -3.43
N ILE A 87 -3.98 -5.83 -3.62
CA ILE A 87 -3.30 -4.54 -3.87
C ILE A 87 -2.95 -3.76 -2.61
N TYR A 88 -3.50 -4.16 -1.47
CA TYR A 88 -3.37 -3.47 -0.19
C TYR A 88 -2.50 -4.27 0.77
N THR A 89 -1.55 -3.58 1.41
CA THR A 89 -0.65 -4.16 2.42
C THR A 89 -0.37 -3.13 3.51
N TYR A 90 -0.43 -3.52 4.78
CA TYR A 90 -0.10 -2.63 5.88
C TYR A 90 1.42 -2.49 6.08
N VAL A 91 1.79 -1.36 6.65
CA VAL A 91 3.04 -1.14 7.38
C VAL A 91 2.62 -0.45 8.67
N ALA A 92 2.33 -1.24 9.71
CA ALA A 92 1.69 -0.76 10.93
C ALA A 92 0.41 0.06 10.64
N ASN A 93 0.44 1.37 10.88
CA ASN A 93 -0.69 2.28 10.65
C ASN A 93 -0.75 2.87 9.22
N ILE A 94 0.24 2.60 8.38
CA ILE A 94 0.30 3.06 6.99
C ILE A 94 -0.26 1.96 6.08
N LEU A 95 -0.97 2.37 5.01
CA LEU A 95 -1.47 1.47 3.98
C LEU A 95 -0.69 1.68 2.67
N ILE A 96 0.01 0.65 2.21
CA ILE A 96 0.56 0.59 0.86
C ILE A 96 -0.55 0.12 -0.08
N ALA A 97 -0.75 0.88 -1.16
CA ALA A 97 -1.69 0.56 -2.23
C ALA A 97 -0.95 0.52 -3.58
N ILE A 98 -1.06 -0.58 -4.31
CA ILE A 98 -0.55 -0.67 -5.69
C ILE A 98 -1.71 -0.59 -6.67
N ASN A 99 -1.63 0.35 -7.62
CA ASN A 99 -2.64 0.47 -8.66
C ASN A 99 -2.65 -0.80 -9.56
N PRO A 100 -3.77 -1.56 -9.62
CA PRO A 100 -3.87 -2.77 -10.43
C PRO A 100 -3.98 -2.51 -11.94
N TYR A 101 -4.30 -1.28 -12.37
CA TYR A 101 -4.63 -0.94 -13.77
C TYR A 101 -5.75 -1.80 -14.39
N LYS A 102 -6.54 -2.47 -13.55
CA LYS A 102 -7.71 -3.26 -13.91
C LYS A 102 -8.76 -3.13 -12.82
N GLU A 103 -10.00 -3.41 -13.17
CA GLU A 103 -11.08 -3.49 -12.19
C GLU A 103 -10.95 -4.76 -11.35
N LEU A 104 -11.01 -4.61 -10.02
CA LEU A 104 -11.06 -5.73 -9.09
C LEU A 104 -12.50 -5.89 -8.57
N ARG A 105 -13.20 -6.91 -9.05
CA ARG A 105 -14.61 -7.14 -8.72
C ARG A 105 -14.80 -7.40 -7.23
N GLY A 106 -15.75 -6.71 -6.62
CA GLY A 106 -16.18 -6.93 -5.23
C GLY A 106 -15.30 -6.30 -4.15
N VAL A 107 -14.14 -5.75 -4.49
CA VAL A 107 -13.23 -5.12 -3.51
C VAL A 107 -13.87 -3.89 -2.85
N TYR A 108 -14.60 -3.09 -3.64
CA TYR A 108 -15.22 -1.85 -3.17
C TYR A 108 -16.75 -1.94 -3.04
N SER A 109 -17.31 -3.15 -2.88
CA SER A 109 -18.76 -3.32 -2.75
C SER A 109 -19.28 -2.80 -1.40
N VAL A 110 -20.57 -2.49 -1.33
CA VAL A 110 -21.26 -2.12 -0.09
C VAL A 110 -21.15 -3.23 0.97
N ASP A 111 -21.21 -4.49 0.55
CA ASP A 111 -21.02 -5.63 1.47
C ASP A 111 -19.61 -5.68 2.05
N THR A 112 -18.59 -5.33 1.24
CA THR A 112 -17.22 -5.20 1.73
C THR A 112 -17.12 -4.04 2.72
N MET A 113 -17.71 -2.87 2.45
CA MET A 113 -17.74 -1.74 3.40
C MET A 113 -18.32 -2.15 4.76
N LYS A 114 -19.46 -2.84 4.78
CA LYS A 114 -20.11 -3.31 6.01
C LYS A 114 -19.22 -4.23 6.85
N LYS A 115 -18.37 -5.04 6.23
CA LYS A 115 -17.44 -5.93 6.96
C LYS A 115 -16.36 -5.16 7.72
N TYR A 116 -15.94 -4.01 7.21
CA TYR A 116 -14.91 -3.17 7.82
C TYR A 116 -15.44 -2.24 8.92
N ASN A 117 -16.75 -2.01 8.97
CA ASN A 117 -17.39 -1.12 9.92
C ASN A 117 -17.11 -1.52 11.38
N GLY A 118 -16.52 -0.60 12.14
CA GLY A 118 -16.24 -0.77 13.57
C GLY A 118 -15.13 -1.77 13.89
N LYS A 119 -14.33 -2.21 12.90
CA LYS A 119 -13.24 -3.17 13.12
C LYS A 119 -11.92 -2.43 13.37
N SER A 120 -11.20 -2.86 14.41
CA SER A 120 -9.84 -2.39 14.67
C SER A 120 -8.88 -2.78 13.53
N LEU A 121 -7.83 -1.97 13.34
CA LEU A 121 -6.80 -2.25 12.34
C LEU A 121 -6.15 -3.61 12.62
N GLY A 122 -5.92 -4.41 11.57
CA GLY A 122 -5.35 -5.76 11.68
C GLY A 122 -6.36 -6.88 11.99
N VAL A 123 -7.61 -6.57 12.36
CA VAL A 123 -8.68 -7.59 12.50
C VAL A 123 -9.17 -8.06 11.14
N MET A 124 -9.25 -7.15 10.18
CA MET A 124 -9.60 -7.42 8.78
C MET A 124 -8.36 -7.25 7.90
N PRO A 125 -8.32 -7.92 6.72
CA PRO A 125 -7.22 -7.75 5.78
C PRO A 125 -7.02 -6.28 5.36
N PRO A 126 -5.82 -5.90 4.88
CA PRO A 126 -5.52 -4.53 4.52
C PRO A 126 -6.48 -3.95 3.50
N HIS A 127 -7.04 -2.78 3.81
CA HIS A 127 -7.99 -2.11 2.92
C HIS A 127 -8.10 -0.62 3.24
N VAL A 128 -8.45 0.17 2.22
CA VAL A 128 -8.68 1.62 2.36
C VAL A 128 -9.83 1.94 3.32
N PHE A 129 -10.86 1.09 3.36
CA PHE A 129 -11.99 1.19 4.29
C PHE A 129 -11.57 1.08 5.75
N ALA A 130 -10.57 0.24 6.06
CA ALA A 130 -10.04 0.14 7.42
C ALA A 130 -9.38 1.44 7.88
N ILE A 131 -8.71 2.15 6.96
CA ILE A 131 -8.11 3.47 7.26
C ILE A 131 -9.22 4.50 7.51
N GLY A 132 -10.24 4.53 6.65
CA GLY A 132 -11.41 5.39 6.85
C GLY A 132 -12.11 5.14 8.19
N ASP A 133 -12.34 3.87 8.54
CA ASP A 133 -12.97 3.46 9.80
C ASP A 133 -12.13 3.84 11.02
N LYS A 134 -10.82 3.59 10.95
CA LYS A 134 -9.89 3.97 12.01
C LYS A 134 -9.90 5.48 12.24
N SER A 135 -9.78 6.28 11.18
CA SER A 135 -9.82 7.74 11.29
C SER A 135 -11.13 8.25 11.87
N TYR A 136 -12.28 7.69 11.47
CA TYR A 136 -13.57 8.04 12.07
C TYR A 136 -13.63 7.70 13.57
N ARG A 137 -13.22 6.49 13.94
CA ARG A 137 -13.23 6.05 15.35
C ARG A 137 -12.27 6.85 16.21
N ASP A 138 -11.08 7.18 15.69
CA ASP A 138 -10.10 8.00 16.38
C ASP A 138 -10.63 9.42 16.59
N MET A 139 -11.26 10.02 15.57
CA MET A 139 -11.92 11.32 15.69
C MET A 139 -12.97 11.30 16.81
N ARG A 140 -13.82 10.26 16.86
CA ARG A 140 -14.87 10.11 17.87
C ARG A 140 -14.29 9.92 19.28
N THR A 141 -13.23 9.14 19.41
CA THR A 141 -12.63 8.79 20.70
C THR A 141 -11.80 9.94 21.27
N THR A 142 -10.98 10.57 20.42
CA THR A 142 -10.08 11.67 20.82
C THR A 142 -10.77 13.03 20.85
N ARG A 143 -11.93 13.17 20.19
CA ARG A 143 -12.63 14.44 19.93
C ARG A 143 -11.75 15.46 19.19
N GLN A 144 -10.82 14.98 18.36
CA GLN A 144 -9.94 15.80 17.55
C GLN A 144 -10.11 15.48 16.06
N SER A 145 -10.01 16.50 15.22
CA SER A 145 -10.01 16.33 13.76
C SER A 145 -8.88 15.41 13.31
N GLN A 146 -9.16 14.56 12.32
CA GLN A 146 -8.20 13.61 11.76
C GLN A 146 -7.88 13.97 10.31
N SER A 147 -6.70 13.59 9.84
CA SER A 147 -6.30 13.76 8.45
C SER A 147 -5.87 12.42 7.85
N ILE A 148 -6.26 12.18 6.60
CA ILE A 148 -5.80 11.06 5.80
C ILE A 148 -4.99 11.66 4.64
N VAL A 149 -3.69 11.35 4.62
CA VAL A 149 -2.79 11.84 3.57
C VAL A 149 -2.54 10.72 2.58
N ILE A 150 -2.90 10.95 1.31
CA ILE A 150 -2.72 9.99 0.23
C ILE A 150 -1.59 10.50 -0.68
N SER A 151 -0.42 9.86 -0.57
CA SER A 151 0.78 10.22 -1.33
C SER A 151 1.07 9.20 -2.44
N GLY A 152 1.94 9.58 -3.38
CA GLY A 152 2.35 8.74 -4.50
C GLY A 152 2.60 9.54 -5.77
N GLU A 153 3.30 8.94 -6.73
CA GLU A 153 3.59 9.56 -8.02
C GLU A 153 2.31 9.79 -8.87
N SER A 154 2.45 10.48 -10.00
CA SER A 154 1.34 10.63 -10.95
C SER A 154 0.91 9.25 -11.46
N GLY A 155 -0.40 8.98 -11.48
CA GLY A 155 -0.95 7.69 -11.90
C GLY A 155 -0.98 6.60 -10.81
N ALA A 156 -0.48 6.87 -9.60
CA ALA A 156 -0.45 5.89 -8.50
C ALA A 156 -1.84 5.53 -7.91
N GLY A 157 -2.92 6.20 -8.31
CA GLY A 157 -4.28 5.93 -7.80
C GLY A 157 -4.71 6.77 -6.59
N LYS A 158 -4.08 7.93 -6.37
CA LYS A 158 -4.40 8.84 -5.25
C LYS A 158 -5.87 9.28 -5.24
N THR A 159 -6.37 9.73 -6.40
CA THR A 159 -7.74 10.24 -6.57
C THR A 159 -8.78 9.15 -6.29
N GLU A 160 -8.56 7.94 -6.83
CA GLU A 160 -9.46 6.80 -6.60
C GLU A 160 -9.46 6.37 -5.13
N SER A 161 -8.29 6.30 -4.49
CA SER A 161 -8.20 5.99 -3.06
C SER A 161 -8.96 7.01 -2.22
N ALA A 162 -8.84 8.31 -2.53
CA ALA A 162 -9.57 9.37 -1.85
C ALA A 162 -11.09 9.21 -2.01
N LYS A 163 -11.55 8.88 -3.23
CA LYS A 163 -12.96 8.61 -3.53
C LYS A 163 -13.49 7.46 -2.67
N TYR A 164 -12.78 6.33 -2.58
CA TYR A 164 -13.21 5.18 -1.78
C TYR A 164 -13.23 5.45 -0.28
N VAL A 165 -12.29 6.26 0.25
CA VAL A 165 -12.36 6.72 1.65
C VAL A 165 -13.63 7.53 1.89
N LEU A 166 -13.92 8.49 1.00
CA LEU A 166 -15.10 9.35 1.13
C LEU A 166 -16.39 8.55 1.02
N GLN A 167 -16.49 7.66 0.03
CA GLN A 167 -17.62 6.77 -0.16
C GLN A 167 -17.87 5.90 1.09
N TYR A 168 -16.80 5.37 1.69
CA TYR A 168 -16.90 4.61 2.93
C TYR A 168 -17.48 5.44 4.08
N LEU A 169 -16.97 6.66 4.28
CA LEU A 169 -17.44 7.55 5.35
C LEU A 169 -18.89 7.97 5.15
N THR A 170 -19.30 8.28 3.93
CA THR A 170 -20.68 8.69 3.61
C THR A 170 -21.66 7.53 3.73
N GLU A 171 -21.29 6.34 3.27
CA GLU A 171 -22.17 5.16 3.34
C GLU A 171 -22.27 4.59 4.76
N SER A 172 -21.16 4.59 5.52
CA SER A 172 -21.14 4.04 6.87
C SER A 172 -21.67 4.99 7.93
N TYR A 173 -21.48 6.30 7.75
CA TYR A 173 -21.71 7.31 8.80
C TYR A 173 -22.52 8.53 8.33
N GLY A 174 -22.98 8.56 7.09
CA GLY A 174 -23.83 9.63 6.56
C GLY A 174 -25.30 9.45 6.94
N THR A 175 -26.03 10.56 7.03
CA THR A 175 -27.49 10.55 7.20
C THR A 175 -28.26 10.44 5.87
N HIS A 176 -27.62 10.83 4.76
CA HIS A 176 -28.19 10.89 3.41
C HIS A 176 -27.10 10.48 2.39
N SER A 177 -26.67 9.22 2.46
CA SER A 177 -25.45 8.71 1.81
C SER A 177 -25.35 8.97 0.30
N GLY A 178 -26.46 9.21 -0.40
CA GLY A 178 -26.46 9.50 -1.85
C GLY A 178 -26.12 10.94 -2.27
N LEU A 179 -26.41 11.98 -1.47
CA LEU A 179 -26.26 13.38 -1.94
C LEU A 179 -24.82 13.88 -1.91
N ILE A 180 -24.03 13.45 -0.93
CA ILE A 180 -22.64 13.89 -0.75
C ILE A 180 -21.73 13.15 -1.74
N GLU A 181 -21.91 11.83 -1.89
CA GLU A 181 -21.22 11.04 -2.90
C GLU A 181 -21.48 11.62 -4.30
N ASP A 182 -22.73 11.92 -4.63
CA ASP A 182 -23.11 12.56 -5.89
C ASP A 182 -22.40 13.89 -6.10
N ARG A 183 -22.34 14.77 -5.09
CA ARG A 183 -21.67 16.07 -5.19
C ARG A 183 -20.18 15.92 -5.39
N ILE A 184 -19.53 15.00 -4.68
CA ILE A 184 -18.10 14.72 -4.83
C ILE A 184 -17.82 14.17 -6.24
N ASN A 185 -18.59 13.17 -6.67
CA ASN A 185 -18.48 12.58 -8.00
C ASN A 185 -18.73 13.61 -9.12
N LYS A 186 -19.70 14.51 -8.96
CA LYS A 186 -19.99 15.59 -9.92
C LYS A 186 -18.94 16.70 -9.91
N SER A 187 -18.28 16.94 -8.78
CA SER A 187 -17.21 17.96 -8.68
C SER A 187 -15.91 17.52 -9.35
N ASN A 188 -15.62 16.21 -9.41
CA ASN A 188 -14.38 15.70 -9.96
C ASN A 188 -14.21 16.05 -11.45
N PRO A 189 -15.17 15.77 -12.35
CA PRO A 189 -15.06 16.18 -13.75
C PRO A 189 -14.78 17.66 -13.95
N LEU A 190 -15.37 18.53 -13.12
CA LEU A 190 -15.12 19.97 -13.17
C LEU A 190 -13.67 20.29 -12.78
N LEU A 191 -13.20 19.77 -11.64
CA LEU A 191 -11.83 19.96 -11.18
C LEU A 191 -10.81 19.37 -12.16
N GLU A 192 -11.13 18.24 -12.78
CA GLU A 192 -10.28 17.62 -13.78
C GLU A 192 -10.24 18.44 -15.07
N ALA A 193 -11.38 18.97 -15.54
CA ALA A 193 -11.44 19.80 -16.75
C ALA A 193 -10.57 21.07 -16.65
N PHE A 194 -10.46 21.67 -15.47
CA PHE A 194 -9.65 22.88 -15.26
C PHE A 194 -8.24 22.60 -14.72
N GLY A 195 -8.04 21.47 -14.05
CA GLY A 195 -6.84 21.21 -13.25
C GLY A 195 -6.00 20.03 -13.70
N ASN A 196 -6.49 19.20 -14.63
CA ASN A 196 -5.71 18.10 -15.17
C ASN A 196 -5.04 18.52 -16.49
N ALA A 197 -3.84 17.98 -16.71
CA ALA A 197 -3.12 18.16 -17.96
C ALA A 197 -2.46 16.85 -18.38
N LYS A 198 -2.28 16.68 -19.69
CA LYS A 198 -1.45 15.61 -20.23
C LYS A 198 0.01 15.88 -19.87
N THR A 199 0.67 14.85 -19.36
CA THR A 199 2.11 14.84 -19.09
C THR A 199 2.76 13.71 -19.90
N THR A 200 4.09 13.63 -19.90
CA THR A 200 4.81 12.52 -20.55
C THR A 200 4.50 11.14 -19.94
N ARG A 201 4.04 11.09 -18.68
CA ARG A 201 3.80 9.84 -17.92
C ARG A 201 2.32 9.51 -17.69
N ASN A 202 1.43 10.49 -17.80
CA ASN A 202 0.01 10.33 -17.49
C ASN A 202 -0.83 11.33 -18.31
N ASN A 203 -1.83 10.82 -19.05
CA ASN A 203 -2.72 11.62 -19.89
C ASN A 203 -3.75 12.44 -19.10
N ASN A 204 -4.01 12.10 -17.83
CA ASN A 204 -4.95 12.79 -16.95
C ASN A 204 -4.30 13.10 -15.59
N SER A 205 -3.18 13.84 -15.59
CA SER A 205 -2.45 14.16 -14.37
C SER A 205 -3.00 15.42 -13.71
N SER A 206 -3.50 15.33 -12.48
CA SER A 206 -3.85 16.51 -11.68
C SER A 206 -2.62 17.39 -11.42
N ARG A 207 -2.76 18.68 -11.68
CA ARG A 207 -1.73 19.72 -11.49
C ARG A 207 -2.05 20.66 -10.32
N PHE A 208 -2.99 20.24 -9.47
CA PHE A 208 -3.41 20.95 -8.26
C PHE A 208 -3.38 19.99 -7.07
N GLY A 209 -3.18 20.55 -5.87
CA GLY A 209 -3.44 19.84 -4.62
C GLY A 209 -4.93 19.87 -4.32
N LYS A 210 -5.49 18.72 -3.92
CA LYS A 210 -6.90 18.63 -3.50
C LYS A 210 -6.95 18.38 -2.00
N PHE A 211 -7.58 19.30 -1.28
CA PHE A 211 -7.88 19.16 0.14
C PHE A 211 -9.40 19.11 0.31
N ILE A 212 -9.89 18.13 1.05
CA ILE A 212 -11.32 17.88 1.25
C ILE A 212 -11.56 17.79 2.76
N GLU A 213 -12.43 18.65 3.27
CA GLU A 213 -12.90 18.60 4.65
C GLU A 213 -14.24 17.90 4.72
N VAL A 214 -14.36 16.93 5.64
CA VAL A 214 -15.61 16.25 5.95
C VAL A 214 -15.99 16.63 7.38
N HIS A 215 -17.07 17.38 7.52
CA HIS A 215 -17.57 17.80 8.81
C HIS A 215 -18.54 16.76 9.38
N PHE A 216 -18.45 16.53 10.68
CA PHE A 216 -19.36 15.65 11.41
C PHE A 216 -20.10 16.47 12.46
N ASN A 217 -21.40 16.21 12.61
CA ASN A 217 -22.19 16.82 13.67
C ASN A 217 -21.86 16.22 15.05
N GLU A 218 -22.48 16.74 16.12
CA GLU A 218 -22.30 16.26 17.50
C GLU A 218 -22.65 14.78 17.71
N LYS A 219 -23.48 14.20 16.81
CA LYS A 219 -23.82 12.78 16.79
C LYS A 219 -22.86 11.94 15.94
N TYR A 220 -21.74 12.52 15.51
CA TYR A 220 -20.72 11.92 14.66
C TYR A 220 -21.28 11.38 13.34
N ARG A 221 -22.21 12.13 12.73
CA ARG A 221 -22.71 11.83 11.38
C ARG A 221 -22.25 12.91 10.41
N VAL A 222 -21.92 12.47 9.19
CA VAL A 222 -21.65 13.37 8.05
C VAL A 222 -22.92 14.12 7.68
#